data_AF-A0AAJ5UTL7-F1
#
_entry.id   AF-A0AAJ5UTL7-F1
#
_cell.length_a   1.000
_cell.length_b   1.000
_cell.length_c   1.000
_cell.angle_alpha   90.00
_cell.angle_beta   90.00
_cell.angle_gamma   90.00
#
_symmetry.space_group_name_H-M   'P 1'
#
loop_
_entity.id
_entity.type
_entity.pdbx_description
1 polymer ?
#
loop_
_entity_poly.entity_id
_entity_poly.type
_entity_poly.pdbx_seq_one_letter_code
_entity_poly.pdbx_strand_id
1 'polypeptide(L)' 'MKWTSKNKKILLFFIIVIIIIAGVLDIKYEGLFYQLLPTSMQTFLSSLF' A
#
# COMPACT_ATOMS: atom_id res chain seq x y z
N MET A 1 -15.90 -14.86 17.39
CA MET A 1 -15.24 -13.62 17.88
C MET A 1 -14.00 -13.84 18.76
N LYS A 2 -13.80 -14.97 19.47
CA LYS A 2 -12.62 -15.20 20.34
C LYS A 2 -11.27 -15.45 19.61
N TRP A 3 -11.28 -15.73 18.30
CA TRP A 3 -10.07 -16.08 17.54
C TRP A 3 -9.27 -14.85 17.08
N THR A 4 -9.95 -13.78 16.66
CA THR A 4 -9.32 -12.52 16.22
C THR A 4 -8.70 -11.73 17.36
N SER A 5 -9.13 -11.94 18.61
CA SER A 5 -8.57 -11.23 19.77
C SER A 5 -7.24 -11.80 20.25
N LYS A 6 -7.00 -13.12 20.09
CA LYS A 6 -5.80 -13.79 20.61
C LYS A 6 -4.53 -13.43 19.83
N ASN A 7 -4.66 -13.19 18.53
CA ASN A 7 -3.54 -12.89 17.62
C ASN A 7 -3.67 -11.50 16.96
N LYS A 8 -4.41 -10.58 17.59
CA LYS A 8 -4.72 -9.25 17.02
C LYS A 8 -3.47 -8.49 16.54
N LYS A 9 -2.34 -8.65 17.22
CA LYS A 9 -1.05 -8.03 16.85
C LYS A 9 -0.48 -8.59 15.54
N ILE A 10 -0.54 -9.91 15.36
CA ILE A 10 -0.08 -10.58 14.12
C ILE A 10 -1.01 -10.23 12.96
N LEU A 11 -2.32 -10.22 13.20
CA LEU A 11 -3.29 -9.83 12.18
C LEU A 11 -3.07 -8.37 11.74
N LEU A 12 -2.84 -7.46 12.69
CA LEU A 12 -2.50 -6.07 12.40
C LEU A 12 -1.21 -5.97 11.56
N PHE A 13 -0.18 -6.74 11.91
CA PHE A 13 1.07 -6.80 11.14
C PHE A 13 0.83 -7.24 9.70
N PHE A 14 0.07 -8.33 9.49
CA PHE A 14 -0.27 -8.78 8.14
C PHE A 14 -1.06 -7.74 7.34
N ILE A 15 -2.04 -7.06 7.95
CA ILE A 15 -2.78 -5.99 7.29
C ILE A 15 -1.85 -4.88 6.84
N ILE A 16 -0.93 -4.43 7.71
CA ILE A 16 0.03 -3.37 7.37
C ILE A 16 0.91 -3.81 6.20
N VAL A 17 1.44 -5.04 6.23
CA VAL A 17 2.27 -5.58 5.15
C VAL A 17 1.49 -5.62 3.83
N ILE A 18 0.24 -6.08 3.84
CA ILE A 18 -0.62 -6.12 2.65
C ILE A 18 -0.88 -4.70 2.11
N ILE A 19 -1.14 -3.72 2.98
CA ILE A 19 -1.35 -2.33 2.57
C ILE A 19 -0.09 -1.74 1.92
N ILE A 20 1.10 -2.02 2.47
CA ILE A 20 2.37 -1.56 1.90
C ILE A 20 2.57 -2.18 0.52
N ILE A 21 2.39 -3.49 0.38
CA ILE A 21 2.53 -4.19 -0.90
C ILE A 21 1.56 -3.63 -1.93
N ALA A 22 0.29 -3.44 -1.54
CA ALA A 22 -0.74 -2.88 -2.42
C ALA A 22 -0.39 -1.45 -2.86
N GLY A 23 0.09 -0.61 -1.96
CA GLY A 23 0.52 0.76 -2.29
C GLY A 23 1.71 0.79 -3.24
N VAL A 24 2.72 -0.06 -3.02
CA VAL A 24 3.87 -0.18 -3.93
C VAL A 24 3.42 -0.70 -5.30
N LEU A 25 2.52 -1.67 -5.34
CA LEU A 25 1.98 -2.19 -6.60
C LEU A 25 1.18 -1.12 -7.35
N ASP A 26 0.35 -0.35 -6.65
CA ASP A 26 -0.44 0.72 -7.25
C ASP A 26 0.47 1.79 -7.86
N ILE A 27 1.55 2.20 -7.18
CA ILE A 27 2.54 3.13 -7.75
C ILE A 27 3.24 2.53 -8.97
N LYS A 28 3.69 1.28 -8.88
CA LYS A 28 4.46 0.62 -9.95
C LYS A 28 3.67 0.44 -11.25
N TYR A 29 2.36 0.18 -11.15
CA TYR A 29 1.51 -0.09 -12.30
C TYR A 29 0.58 1.09 -12.63
N GLU A 30 0.95 2.31 -12.22
CA GLU A 30 0.18 3.54 -12.46
C GLU A 30 -1.31 3.40 -12.10
N GLY A 31 -1.57 2.79 -10.95
CA GLY A 31 -2.88 2.47 -10.41
C GLY A 31 -3.71 3.68 -9.98
N LEU A 32 -4.85 3.41 -9.34
CA LEU A 32 -5.84 4.44 -9.05
C LEU A 32 -5.31 5.52 -8.11
N PHE A 33 -4.57 5.14 -7.07
CA PHE A 33 -4.02 6.13 -6.13
C PHE A 33 -2.88 6.90 -6.77
N TYR A 34 -2.05 6.24 -7.57
CA TYR A 34 -0.99 6.88 -8.34
C TYR A 34 -1.53 7.96 -9.29
N GLN A 35 -2.59 7.68 -10.04
CA GLN A 35 -3.22 8.64 -10.95
C GLN A 35 -3.84 9.85 -10.22
N LEU A 36 -4.27 9.65 -8.97
CA LEU A 36 -4.79 10.72 -8.12
C LEU A 36 -3.69 11.61 -7.53
N LEU A 37 -2.42 11.20 -7.60
CA LEU A 37 -1.31 12.03 -7.13
C LEU A 37 -1.13 13.25 -8.04
N PRO A 38 -0.58 14.36 -7.52
CA PRO A 38 -0.16 15.49 -8.36
C PRO A 38 0.91 15.07 -9.37
N THR A 39 0.91 15.72 -10.54
CA THR A 39 1.85 15.42 -11.64
C THR A 39 3.31 15.50 -11.21
N SER A 40 3.68 16.42 -10.32
CA SER A 40 5.05 16.50 -9.77
C SER A 40 5.47 15.25 -9.01
N MET A 41 4.54 14.62 -8.27
CA MET A 41 4.80 13.39 -7.53
C MET A 41 4.79 12.17 -8.46
N GLN A 42 3.90 12.14 -9.45
CA GLN A 42 3.90 11.10 -10.49
C GLN A 42 5.25 11.08 -11.22
N THR A 43 5.71 12.22 -11.74
CA THR A 43 7.01 12.33 -12.43
C THR A 43 8.18 11.90 -11.54
N PHE A 44 8.17 12.29 -10.26
CA PHE A 44 9.19 11.86 -9.32
C PHE A 44 9.18 10.33 -9.12
N LEU A 45 8.01 9.74 -8.91
CA LEU A 45 7.87 8.30 -8.70
C LEU A 45 8.21 7.49 -9.97
N SER A 46 7.82 7.94 -11.15
CA SER A 46 8.22 7.33 -12.45
C SER A 46 9.72 7.46 -12.73
N SER A 47 10.42 8.38 -12.06
CA SER A 47 11.88 8.45 -12.16
C SER A 47 12.59 7.46 -11.24
N LEU A 48 11.88 6.96 -10.21
CA LEU A 48 12.42 6.02 -9.21
C LEU A 48 12.16 4.55 -9.55
N PHE A 49 11.13 4.25 -10.33
CA PHE A 49 10.70 2.90 -10.73
C PHE A 49 10.61 2.80 -12.26
#